data_AF-A0A7Y5BM79-F1
#
_entry.id   AF-A0A7Y5BM79-F1
#
_cell.length_a   1.000
_cell.length_b   1.000
_cell.length_c   1.000
_cell.angle_alpha   90.00
_cell.angle_beta   90.00
_cell.angle_gamma   90.00
#
_symmetry.space_group_name_H-M   'P 1'
#
loop_
_entity.id
_entity.type
_entity.pdbx_description
1 polymer ?
#
loop_
_entity_poly.entity_id
_entity_poly.type
_entity_poly.pdbx_seq_one_letter_code
_entity_poly.pdbx_strand_id
1 'polypeptide(L)' 'GRSRWLGKRPKVRGVVMNPVDHPHGGGEGKTSGGRHPVSPWGQPTKGYKTRKKAKTSSKFIVQGRKRNRNRGN' A
#
# COMPACT_ATOMS: atom_id res chain seq x y z
N GLY A 1 7.00 -21.09 -11.44
CA GLY A 1 7.83 -21.94 -10.55
C GLY A 1 8.72 -21.13 -9.62
N ARG A 2 9.70 -20.39 -10.14
CA ARG A 2 10.78 -19.73 -9.37
C ARG A 2 10.34 -18.92 -8.15
N SER A 3 9.26 -18.11 -8.25
CA SER A 3 8.76 -17.34 -7.09
C SER A 3 8.36 -18.23 -5.92
N ARG A 4 7.82 -19.43 -6.19
CA ARG A 4 7.47 -20.40 -5.16
C ARG A 4 8.71 -21.01 -4.51
N TRP A 5 9.79 -21.24 -5.27
CA TRP A 5 11.08 -21.66 -4.72
C TRP A 5 11.71 -20.60 -3.82
N LEU A 6 11.45 -19.32 -4.09
CA LEU A 6 11.84 -18.20 -3.23
C LEU A 6 10.87 -17.97 -2.05
N GLY A 7 9.93 -18.89 -1.79
CA GLY A 7 8.93 -18.78 -0.71
C GLY A 7 7.83 -17.73 -0.94
N LYS A 8 7.73 -17.14 -2.13
CA LYS A 8 6.75 -16.08 -2.44
C LYS A 8 5.46 -16.70 -2.98
N ARG A 9 4.41 -16.66 -2.15
CA ARG A 9 3.04 -17.01 -2.56
C ARG A 9 2.43 -15.91 -3.43
N PRO A 10 1.48 -16.23 -4.33
CA PRO A 10 0.77 -15.22 -5.10
C PRO A 10 0.01 -14.27 -4.17
N LYS A 11 0.02 -12.97 -4.50
CA LYS A 11 -0.77 -11.94 -3.81
C LYS A 11 -1.95 -11.55 -4.68
N VAL A 12 -3.16 -11.55 -4.11
CA VAL A 12 -4.39 -11.16 -4.80
C VAL A 12 -4.58 -9.65 -4.68
N ARG A 13 -5.00 -8.99 -5.76
CA ARG A 13 -5.27 -7.54 -5.78
C ARG A 13 -6.59 -7.25 -5.08
N GLY A 14 -6.66 -6.16 -4.30
CA GLY A 14 -7.87 -5.74 -3.59
C GLY A 14 -9.07 -5.46 -4.50
N VAL A 15 -8.84 -5.01 -5.74
CA VAL A 15 -9.89 -4.76 -6.75
C VAL A 15 -10.66 -6.04 -7.14
N VAL A 16 -10.05 -7.21 -6.97
CA VAL A 16 -10.66 -8.50 -7.33
C VAL A 16 -11.44 -9.10 -6.15
N MET A 17 -11.40 -8.44 -4.98
CA MET A 17 -12.03 -8.94 -3.76
C MET A 17 -13.45 -8.39 -3.59
N ASN A 18 -14.17 -8.87 -2.59
CA ASN A 18 -15.48 -8.33 -2.21
C ASN A 18 -15.32 -7.09 -1.29
N PRO A 19 -16.34 -6.24 -1.14
CA PRO A 19 -16.28 -5.06 -0.26
C PRO A 19 -15.94 -5.38 1.20
N VAL A 20 -16.27 -6.58 1.69
CA VAL A 20 -15.96 -7.04 3.05
C VAL A 20 -14.47 -7.33 3.25
N ASP A 21 -13.78 -7.75 2.19
CA ASP A 21 -12.38 -8.22 2.25
C ASP A 21 -11.38 -7.09 2.02
N HIS A 22 -11.73 -6.13 1.16
CA HIS A 22 -10.85 -5.03 0.81
C HIS A 22 -11.64 -3.76 0.52
N PRO A 23 -11.14 -2.58 0.93
CA PRO A 23 -11.77 -1.30 0.57
C PRO A 23 -11.82 -0.98 -0.93
N HIS A 24 -11.23 -1.81 -1.79
CA HIS A 24 -11.27 -1.67 -3.25
C HIS A 24 -12.15 -2.74 -3.89
N GLY A 25 -12.70 -3.64 -3.09
CA GLY A 25 -13.48 -4.76 -3.57
C GLY A 25 -14.89 -4.34 -3.96
N GLY A 26 -15.50 -5.14 -4.83
CA GLY A 26 -16.83 -4.92 -5.38
C GLY A 26 -16.91 -3.94 -6.56
N GLY A 27 -18.14 -3.49 -6.82
CA GLY A 27 -18.51 -2.80 -8.06
C GLY A 27 -18.89 -3.76 -9.18
N GLU A 28 -19.63 -3.26 -10.17
CA GLU A 28 -19.98 -4.03 -11.36
C GLU A 28 -18.78 -4.08 -12.32
N GLY A 29 -18.42 -5.29 -12.75
CA GLY A 29 -17.24 -5.50 -13.59
C GLY A 29 -15.93 -5.09 -12.89
N LYS A 30 -14.92 -4.70 -13.68
CA LYS A 30 -13.62 -4.29 -13.15
C LYS A 30 -13.59 -2.78 -12.91
N THR A 31 -13.76 -2.37 -11.67
CA THR A 31 -13.67 -0.95 -11.27
C THR A 31 -12.35 -0.65 -10.56
N SER A 32 -11.95 0.62 -10.49
CA SER A 32 -10.75 1.04 -9.74
C SER A 32 -11.01 1.21 -8.23
N GLY A 33 -12.18 0.81 -7.73
CA GLY A 33 -12.60 0.97 -6.34
C GLY A 33 -12.97 2.41 -5.93
N GLY A 34 -12.91 3.38 -6.85
CA GLY A 34 -13.42 4.75 -6.68
C GLY A 34 -12.79 5.58 -5.53
N ARG A 35 -11.72 5.09 -4.90
CA ARG A 35 -11.11 5.66 -3.69
C ARG A 35 -9.60 5.78 -3.83
N HIS A 36 -8.99 6.59 -2.97
CA HIS A 36 -7.52 6.63 -2.87
C HIS A 36 -6.97 5.23 -2.56
N PRO A 37 -5.84 4.82 -3.17
CA PRO A 37 -5.29 3.49 -2.95
C PRO A 37 -4.95 3.22 -1.48
N VAL A 38 -5.68 2.28 -0.87
CA VAL A 38 -5.48 1.84 0.51
C VAL A 38 -5.06 0.38 0.61
N SER A 39 -4.51 0.02 1.77
CA SER A 39 -4.27 -1.35 2.19
C SER A 39 -5.60 -2.05 2.53
N PRO A 40 -5.60 -3.38 2.74
CA PRO A 40 -6.80 -4.11 3.20
C PRO A 40 -7.40 -3.54 4.50
N TRP A 41 -6.57 -2.90 5.33
CA TRP A 41 -6.97 -2.29 6.60
C TRP A 41 -7.25 -0.79 6.50
N GLY A 42 -7.35 -0.23 5.28
CA GLY A 42 -7.68 1.18 5.07
C GLY A 42 -6.52 2.16 5.19
N GLN A 43 -5.31 1.73 5.57
CA GLN A 43 -4.15 2.62 5.59
C GLN A 43 -3.77 3.08 4.16
N PRO A 44 -3.62 4.38 3.87
CA PRO A 44 -3.26 4.86 2.53
C PRO A 44 -1.88 4.38 2.09
N THR A 45 -1.77 3.93 0.84
CA THR A 45 -0.54 3.32 0.29
C THR A 45 0.32 4.28 -0.53
N LYS A 46 -0.28 5.33 -1.10
CA LYS A 46 0.43 6.38 -1.83
C LYS A 46 0.78 7.55 -0.91
N GLY A 47 2.07 7.86 -0.77
CA GLY A 47 2.57 9.07 -0.11
C GLY A 47 2.52 9.10 1.44
N TYR A 48 1.72 8.25 2.08
CA TYR A 48 1.56 8.23 3.53
C TYR A 48 2.85 7.80 4.26
N LYS A 49 3.27 8.59 5.26
CA LYS A 49 4.43 8.27 6.10
C LYS A 49 3.98 7.38 7.25
N THR A 50 4.51 6.15 7.31
CA THR A 50 4.14 5.16 8.34
C THR A 50 4.92 5.28 9.65
N ARG A 51 6.05 6.00 9.66
CA ARG A 51 6.87 6.18 10.87
C ARG A 51 6.20 7.17 11.83
N LYS A 52 6.08 6.77 13.11
CA LYS A 52 5.62 7.65 14.21
C LYS A 52 6.51 8.91 14.31
N LYS A 53 5.87 10.07 14.36
CA LYS A 53 6.56 11.38 14.45
C LYS A 53 7.44 11.47 15.70
N ALA A 54 6.90 11.07 16.86
CA ALA A 54 7.56 11.14 18.17
C ALA A 54 8.48 9.94 18.50
N LYS A 55 9.03 9.23 17.51
CA LYS A 55 9.98 8.13 17.79
C LYS A 55 11.31 8.73 18.27
N THR A 56 11.82 8.32 19.44
CA THR A 56 13.06 8.85 20.06
C THR A 56 14.27 8.83 19.14
N SER A 57 14.45 7.72 18.40
CA SER A 57 15.50 7.58 17.38
C SER A 57 15.48 8.66 16.29
N SER A 58 14.40 9.44 16.13
CA SER A 58 14.35 10.56 15.18
C SER A 58 15.31 11.69 15.57
N LYS A 59 15.68 11.82 16.86
CA LYS A 59 16.67 12.80 17.34
C LYS A 59 18.06 12.60 16.71
N PHE A 60 18.40 11.38 16.35
CA PHE A 60 19.71 11.03 15.77
C PHE A 60 19.72 11.06 14.24
N ILE A 61 18.63 11.47 13.59
CA ILE A 61 18.53 11.46 12.12
C ILE A 61 18.75 12.87 11.60
N VAL A 62 19.91 13.09 10.97
CA VAL A 62 20.30 14.39 10.41
C VAL A 62 19.55 14.70 9.12
N GLN A 63 19.38 13.71 8.24
CA GLN A 63 18.68 13.90 6.96
C GLN A 63 17.80 12.68 6.63
N GLY A 64 16.56 12.95 6.20
CA GLY A 64 15.66 11.93 5.70
C GLY A 64 16.01 11.49 4.27
N ARG A 65 15.68 10.24 3.91
CA ARG A 65 15.88 9.72 2.54
C ARG A 65 15.17 10.60 1.49
N LYS A 66 15.88 11.02 0.45
CA LYS A 66 15.30 11.70 -0.74
C LYS A 66 14.26 10.77 -1.38
N ARG A 67 13.00 11.22 -1.42
CA ARG A 67 11.91 10.50 -2.09
C ARG A 67 11.64 11.16 -3.43
N ASN A 68 11.63 10.37 -4.50
CA ASN A 68 11.20 10.86 -5.81
C ASN A 68 9.66 10.96 -5.79
N ARG A 69 9.15 12.18 -5.57
CA ARG A 69 7.71 12.47 -5.45
C ARG A 69 6.99 12.50 -6.81
N ASN A 70 7.72 12.38 -7.92
CA ASN A 70 7.23 12.59 -9.29
C ASN A 70 6.93 11.31 -10.10
N ARG A 71 6.76 10.14 -9.47
CA ARG A 71 6.41 8.89 -10.19
C ARG A 71 4.96 8.45 -9.94
N GLY A 72 4.00 9.29 -10.35
CA GLY A 72 2.59 8.93 -10.25
C GLY A 72 1.66 10.05 -10.69
N ASN A 73 1.66 10.36 -11.99
CA ASN A 73 0.41 10.48 -12.72
C ASN A 73 0.09 9.07 -13.23
#